data_AF-A0A411HKW9-F1
#
_entry.id   AF-A0A411HKW9-F1
#
_cell.length_a   1.000
_cell.length_b   1.000
_cell.length_c   1.000
_cell.angle_alpha   90.00
_cell.angle_beta   90.00
_cell.angle_gamma   90.00
#
_symmetry.space_group_name_H-M   'P 1'
#
loop_
_entity.id
_entity.type
_entity.pdbx_description
1 polymer ?
#
loop_
_entity_poly.entity_id
_entity_poly.type
_entity_poly.pdbx_seq_one_letter_code
_entity_poly.pdbx_strand_id
1 'polypeptide(L)'
;MRRQISPDELDSLYCSIGKCVWHLQYVEDALQTLLTLKVDIKAPGGVTEAEAKELLAKHRRATLGTSLRTAEKHNALPMEVMSRLSQFKEERDWLVHKSVNKDGEGLYTSEGRSAIFGRLNAFVDEAMSLQRALGLEVATFIESHGLSVAKVDELGRQKIARLKGNV
;
A
#
# COMPACT_ATOMS: atom_id res chain seq x y z
N MET A 1 -7.44 8.65 -33.99
CA MET A 1 -8.90 8.89 -34.21
C MET A 1 -9.56 9.15 -32.87
N ARG A 2 -10.35 10.23 -32.72
CA ARG A 2 -11.09 10.52 -31.47
C ARG A 2 -12.47 9.86 -31.51
N ARG A 3 -12.90 9.25 -30.41
CA ARG A 3 -14.28 8.76 -30.24
C ARG A 3 -14.69 8.80 -28.78
N GLN A 4 -15.99 8.81 -28.54
CA GLN A 4 -16.55 8.60 -27.21
C GLN A 4 -16.10 7.26 -26.65
N ILE A 5 -15.79 7.24 -25.35
CA ILE A 5 -15.54 6.00 -24.61
C ILE A 5 -16.83 5.16 -24.62
N SER A 6 -16.72 3.87 -24.89
CA SER A 6 -17.87 2.97 -24.80
C SER A 6 -18.23 2.71 -23.32
N PRO A 7 -19.48 2.32 -23.02
CA PRO A 7 -19.87 1.94 -21.66
C PRO A 7 -18.92 0.88 -21.05
N ASP A 8 -18.58 -0.17 -21.79
CA ASP A 8 -17.71 -1.25 -21.31
C ASP A 8 -16.28 -0.77 -20.98
N GLU A 9 -15.73 0.15 -21.78
CA GLU A 9 -14.42 0.76 -21.51
C GLU A 9 -14.45 1.68 -20.29
N LEU A 10 -15.57 2.38 -20.09
CA LEU A 10 -15.76 3.26 -18.94
C LEU A 10 -15.89 2.43 -17.65
N ASP A 11 -16.64 1.34 -17.68
CA ASP A 11 -16.75 0.39 -16.57
C ASP A 11 -15.38 -0.22 -16.25
N SER A 12 -14.64 -0.63 -17.28
CA SER A 12 -13.27 -1.14 -17.13
C SER A 12 -12.36 -0.10 -16.46
N LEU A 13 -12.46 1.18 -16.84
CA LEU A 13 -11.71 2.25 -16.22
C LEU A 13 -12.06 2.42 -14.73
N TYR A 14 -13.34 2.41 -14.38
CA TYR A 14 -13.78 2.50 -12.99
C TYR A 14 -13.29 1.31 -12.16
N CYS A 15 -13.37 0.09 -12.69
CA CYS A 15 -12.82 -1.10 -12.05
C CYS A 15 -11.30 -0.99 -11.84
N SER A 16 -10.56 -0.53 -12.85
CA SER A 16 -9.11 -0.34 -12.74
C SER A 16 -8.75 0.70 -11.68
N ILE A 17 -9.44 1.84 -11.63
CA ILE A 17 -9.23 2.86 -10.60
C ILE A 17 -9.53 2.29 -9.21
N GLY A 18 -10.65 1.58 -9.05
CA GLY A 18 -11.02 0.92 -7.79
C GLY A 18 -9.94 -0.07 -7.33
N LYS A 19 -9.40 -0.86 -8.26
CA LYS A 19 -8.29 -1.78 -8.00
C LYS A 19 -7.04 -1.04 -7.52
N CYS A 20 -6.67 0.07 -8.17
CA CYS A 20 -5.55 0.90 -7.73
C CYS A 20 -5.76 1.43 -6.30
N VAL A 21 -6.94 1.96 -5.99
CA VAL A 21 -7.27 2.47 -4.64
C VAL A 21 -7.17 1.36 -3.59
N TRP A 22 -7.65 0.16 -3.90
CA TRP A 22 -7.57 -0.99 -3.01
C TRP A 22 -6.12 -1.39 -2.70
N HIS A 23 -5.27 -1.47 -3.71
CA HIS A 23 -3.85 -1.81 -3.51
C HIS A 23 -3.07 -0.69 -2.83
N LEU A 24 -3.42 0.59 -3.06
CA LEU A 24 -2.87 1.72 -2.31
C LEU A 24 -3.12 1.55 -0.80
N GLN A 25 -4.35 1.19 -0.40
CA GLN A 25 -4.69 1.00 1.01
C GLN A 25 -3.89 -0.13 1.65
N TYR A 26 -3.56 -1.20 0.92
CA TYR A 26 -2.67 -2.24 1.42
C TYR A 26 -1.24 -1.77 1.65
N VAL A 27 -0.71 -0.90 0.78
CA VAL A 27 0.61 -0.30 0.98
C VAL A 27 0.59 0.61 2.21
N GLU A 28 -0.45 1.42 2.37
CA GLU A 28 -0.62 2.28 3.55
C GLU A 28 -0.68 1.45 4.85
N ASP A 29 -1.51 0.39 4.89
CA ASP A 29 -1.65 -0.47 6.07
C ASP A 29 -0.33 -1.18 6.42
N ALA A 30 0.40 -1.68 5.42
CA ALA A 30 1.71 -2.31 5.62
C ALA A 30 2.74 -1.32 6.19
N LEU A 31 2.77 -0.10 5.66
CA LEU A 31 3.67 0.96 6.15
C LEU A 31 3.31 1.37 7.58
N GLN A 32 2.03 1.59 7.86
CA GLN A 32 1.53 1.97 9.19
C GLN A 32 1.80 0.87 10.23
N THR A 33 1.66 -0.39 9.84
CA THR A 33 2.03 -1.54 10.68
C THR A 33 3.53 -1.52 10.99
N LEU A 34 4.38 -1.34 9.98
CA LEU A 34 5.83 -1.25 10.15
C LEU A 34 6.21 -0.09 11.07
N LEU A 35 5.62 1.10 10.88
CA LEU A 35 5.88 2.27 11.71
C LEU A 35 5.47 2.04 13.16
N THR A 36 4.30 1.43 13.39
CA THR A 36 3.86 1.07 14.74
C THR A 36 4.89 0.17 15.43
N LEU A 37 5.42 -0.82 14.70
CA LEU A 37 6.44 -1.74 15.22
C LEU A 37 7.78 -1.04 15.48
N LYS A 38 8.34 -0.34 14.49
CA LYS A 38 9.70 0.21 14.56
C LYS A 38 9.81 1.53 15.32
N VAL A 39 8.74 2.34 15.34
CA VAL A 39 8.76 3.69 15.92
C VAL A 39 8.19 3.71 17.33
N ASP A 40 7.02 3.09 17.55
CA ASP A 40 6.32 3.17 18.83
C ASP A 40 6.65 1.99 19.75
N ILE A 41 6.45 0.77 19.26
CA ILE A 41 6.61 -0.45 20.07
C ILE A 41 8.09 -0.75 20.32
N LYS A 42 8.92 -0.64 19.28
CA LYS A 42 10.39 -0.83 19.25
C LYS A 42 10.91 -2.22 19.63
N ALA A 43 10.25 -2.91 20.57
CA ALA A 43 10.60 -4.24 21.02
C ALA A 43 9.32 -5.09 21.19
N PRO A 44 9.27 -6.30 20.61
CA PRO A 44 8.13 -7.21 20.82
C PRO A 44 7.88 -7.50 22.30
N GLY A 45 6.62 -7.52 22.71
CA GLY A 45 6.22 -7.71 24.11
C GLY A 45 6.41 -6.48 25.01
N GLY A 46 6.91 -5.36 24.47
CA GLY A 46 7.07 -4.11 25.22
C GLY A 46 5.75 -3.40 25.57
N VAL A 47 4.65 -3.78 24.91
CA VAL A 47 3.29 -3.27 25.17
C VAL A 47 2.29 -4.41 25.13
N THR A 48 1.12 -4.21 25.72
CA THR A 48 -0.01 -5.14 25.64
C THR A 48 -0.61 -5.17 24.22
N GLU A 49 -1.37 -6.21 23.90
CA GLU A 49 -2.08 -6.30 22.61
C GLU A 49 -3.08 -5.14 22.41
N ALA A 50 -3.74 -4.70 23.48
CA ALA A 50 -4.68 -3.59 23.42
C ALA A 50 -3.98 -2.27 23.06
N GLU A 51 -2.87 -1.95 23.75
CA GLU A 51 -2.05 -0.77 23.45
C GLU A 51 -1.48 -0.81 22.03
N ALA A 52 -0.98 -1.98 21.58
CA ALA A 52 -0.49 -2.14 20.21
C ALA A 52 -1.59 -1.84 19.16
N LYS A 53 -2.83 -2.29 19.41
CA LYS A 53 -3.97 -2.01 18.52
C LYS A 53 -4.34 -0.52 18.50
N GLU A 54 -4.26 0.17 19.63
CA GLU A 54 -4.51 1.61 19.70
C GLU A 54 -3.46 2.42 18.94
N LEU A 55 -2.18 2.07 19.11
CA LEU A 55 -1.07 2.68 18.37
C LEU A 55 -1.25 2.49 16.86
N LEU A 56 -1.58 1.26 16.42
CA LEU A 56 -1.85 0.97 15.01
C LEU A 56 -3.05 1.75 14.49
N ALA A 57 -4.15 1.83 15.25
CA ALA A 57 -5.34 2.58 14.87
C ALA A 57 -5.04 4.08 14.71
N LYS A 58 -4.10 4.63 15.49
CA LYS A 58 -3.63 6.01 15.34
C LYS A 58 -2.87 6.20 14.02
N HIS A 59 -1.96 5.31 13.67
CA HIS A 59 -1.24 5.36 12.39
C HIS A 59 -2.15 5.21 11.19
N ARG A 60 -3.18 4.36 11.27
CA ARG A 60 -4.18 4.15 10.19
C ARG A 60 -4.96 5.38 9.79
N ARG A 61 -4.98 6.43 10.61
CA ARG A 61 -5.60 7.72 10.28
C ARG A 61 -4.68 8.62 9.45
N ALA A 62 -3.39 8.29 9.34
CA ALA A 62 -2.42 9.06 8.59
C ALA A 62 -2.49 8.71 7.10
N THR A 63 -2.48 9.74 6.26
CA THR A 63 -2.29 9.58 4.80
C THR A 63 -0.90 9.02 4.49
N LEU A 64 -0.72 8.39 3.32
CA LEU A 64 0.60 7.95 2.83
C LEU A 64 1.69 9.01 3.03
N GLY A 65 1.45 10.25 2.59
CA GLY A 65 2.43 11.33 2.72
C GLY A 65 2.79 11.67 4.17
N THR A 66 1.87 11.52 5.12
CA THR A 66 2.15 11.71 6.55
C THR A 66 2.97 10.55 7.10
N SER A 67 2.62 9.33 6.73
CA SER A 67 3.36 8.12 7.10
C SER A 67 4.80 8.16 6.58
N LEU A 68 5.03 8.66 5.36
CA LEU A 68 6.39 8.82 4.80
C LEU A 68 7.24 9.83 5.57
N ARG A 69 6.67 10.97 5.99
CA ARG A 69 7.40 11.92 6.84
C ARG A 69 7.80 11.29 8.18
N THR A 70 6.93 10.46 8.76
CA THR A 70 7.27 9.71 9.98
C THR A 70 8.37 8.69 9.70
N ALA A 71 8.28 7.93 8.61
CA ALA A 71 9.30 6.96 8.23
C ALA A 71 10.67 7.61 8.05
N GLU A 72 10.72 8.74 7.36
CA GLU A 72 11.94 9.52 7.13
C GLU A 72 12.53 10.06 8.43
N LYS A 73 11.70 10.72 9.26
CA LYS A 73 12.12 11.29 10.56
C LYS A 73 12.77 10.24 11.47
N HIS A 74 12.29 9.00 11.42
CA HIS A 74 12.75 7.92 12.27
C HIS A 74 13.73 6.97 11.58
N ASN A 75 14.14 7.25 10.34
CA ASN A 75 14.96 6.36 9.51
C ASN A 75 14.44 4.91 9.54
N ALA A 76 13.11 4.75 9.44
CA ALA A 76 12.42 3.49 9.68
C ALA A 76 12.58 2.47 8.53
N LEU A 77 13.07 2.92 7.38
CA LEU A 77 13.13 2.16 6.14
C LEU A 77 14.45 2.40 5.40
N PRO A 78 14.96 1.40 4.65
CA PRO A 78 16.08 1.61 3.73
C PRO A 78 15.77 2.69 2.70
N MET A 79 16.80 3.41 2.28
CA MET A 79 16.69 4.52 1.32
C MET A 79 16.02 4.09 0.00
N GLU A 80 16.30 2.88 -0.48
CA GLU A 80 15.69 2.34 -1.69
C GLU A 80 14.16 2.24 -1.56
N VAL A 81 13.66 1.67 -0.47
CA VAL A 81 12.21 1.53 -0.21
C VAL A 81 11.57 2.90 -0.04
N MET A 82 12.23 3.82 0.67
CA MET A 82 11.75 5.19 0.84
C MET A 82 11.65 5.95 -0.50
N SER A 83 12.63 5.79 -1.38
CA SER A 83 12.62 6.41 -2.71
C SER A 83 11.44 5.91 -3.54
N ARG A 84 11.21 4.59 -3.57
CA ARG A 84 10.09 3.98 -4.27
C ARG A 84 8.73 4.42 -3.73
N LEU A 85 8.56 4.47 -2.41
CA LEU A 85 7.34 4.96 -1.78
C LEU A 85 7.08 6.44 -2.09
N SER A 86 8.13 7.24 -2.22
CA SER A 86 8.01 8.65 -2.59
C SER A 86 7.52 8.82 -4.02
N GLN A 87 8.05 8.03 -4.96
CA GLN A 87 7.56 7.97 -6.34
C GLN A 87 6.10 7.46 -6.40
N PHE A 88 5.80 6.41 -5.63
CA PHE A 88 4.45 5.86 -5.53
C PHE A 88 3.44 6.87 -4.99
N LYS A 89 3.84 7.75 -4.07
CA LYS A 89 3.01 8.86 -3.59
C LYS A 89 2.66 9.83 -4.72
N GLU A 90 3.62 10.16 -5.59
CA GLU A 90 3.35 11.04 -6.75
C GLU A 90 2.33 10.41 -7.69
N GLU A 91 2.45 9.11 -7.94
CA GLU A 91 1.49 8.36 -8.75
C GLU A 91 0.11 8.29 -8.10
N ARG A 92 0.05 8.13 -6.76
CA ARG A 92 -1.21 8.21 -6.01
C ARG A 92 -1.85 9.58 -6.15
N ASP A 93 -1.06 10.65 -6.06
CA ASP A 93 -1.57 12.01 -6.21
C ASP A 93 -2.08 12.26 -7.63
N TRP A 94 -1.44 11.67 -8.64
CA TRP A 94 -1.98 11.65 -9.98
C TRP A 94 -3.31 10.89 -10.06
N LEU A 95 -3.36 9.66 -9.54
CA LEU A 95 -4.55 8.80 -9.58
C LEU A 95 -5.77 9.51 -8.96
N VAL A 96 -5.59 10.11 -7.79
CA VAL A 96 -6.68 10.70 -7.00
C VAL A 96 -7.07 12.10 -7.46
N HIS A 97 -6.12 12.90 -7.95
CA HIS A 97 -6.37 14.33 -8.20
C HIS A 97 -6.28 14.76 -9.67
N LYS A 98 -5.62 13.98 -10.54
CA LYS A 98 -5.26 14.41 -11.90
C LYS A 98 -5.77 13.49 -13.01
N SER A 99 -6.00 12.20 -12.73
CA SER A 99 -6.39 11.17 -13.70
C SER A 99 -7.57 11.56 -14.60
N VAL A 100 -8.58 12.23 -14.04
CA VAL A 100 -9.76 12.70 -14.80
C VAL A 100 -9.62 14.18 -15.21
N ASN A 101 -9.20 15.04 -14.28
CA ASN A 101 -9.19 16.49 -14.49
C ASN A 101 -8.15 16.93 -15.54
N LYS A 102 -6.95 16.34 -15.53
CA LYS A 102 -5.87 16.72 -16.45
C LYS A 102 -5.76 15.80 -17.66
N ASP A 103 -5.99 14.51 -17.46
CA ASP A 103 -5.72 13.50 -18.49
C ASP A 103 -7.01 12.92 -19.10
N GLY A 104 -8.18 13.42 -18.70
CA GLY A 104 -9.48 12.93 -19.17
C GLY A 104 -9.69 13.06 -20.68
N GLU A 105 -9.05 14.03 -21.34
CA GLU A 105 -9.08 14.13 -22.81
C GLU A 105 -8.43 12.93 -23.50
N GLY A 106 -7.42 12.32 -22.87
CA GLY A 106 -6.73 11.13 -23.36
C GLY A 106 -7.68 9.92 -23.47
N LEU A 107 -8.78 9.90 -22.71
CA LEU A 107 -9.78 8.84 -22.78
C LEU A 107 -10.53 8.81 -24.12
N TYR A 108 -10.46 9.88 -24.92
CA TYR A 108 -11.11 9.95 -26.22
C TYR A 108 -10.23 9.45 -27.38
N THR A 109 -8.95 9.17 -27.14
CA THR A 109 -8.05 8.57 -28.15
C THR A 109 -7.69 7.14 -27.75
N SER A 110 -7.42 6.28 -28.75
CA SER A 110 -7.00 4.91 -28.48
C SER A 110 -5.62 4.88 -27.80
N GLU A 111 -4.69 5.73 -28.23
CA GLU A 111 -3.35 5.81 -27.62
C GLU A 111 -3.43 6.32 -26.17
N GLY A 112 -4.25 7.33 -25.91
CA GLY A 112 -4.42 7.91 -24.56
C GLY A 112 -5.08 6.93 -23.60
N ARG A 113 -6.13 6.20 -24.04
CA ARG A 113 -6.72 5.11 -23.24
C ARG A 113 -5.68 4.05 -22.90
N SER A 114 -4.93 3.58 -23.89
CA SER A 114 -3.88 2.56 -23.65
C SER A 114 -2.83 3.04 -22.65
N ALA A 115 -2.43 4.32 -22.73
CA ALA A 115 -1.46 4.90 -21.79
C ALA A 115 -2.02 4.98 -20.36
N ILE A 116 -3.28 5.39 -20.18
CA ILE A 116 -3.93 5.45 -18.87
C ILE A 116 -4.04 4.05 -18.27
N PHE A 117 -4.54 3.06 -19.02
CA PHE A 117 -4.62 1.68 -18.52
C PHE A 117 -3.23 1.10 -18.20
N GLY A 118 -2.23 1.38 -19.02
CA GLY A 118 -0.84 0.99 -18.75
C GLY A 118 -0.33 1.57 -17.43
N ARG A 119 -0.60 2.85 -17.16
CA ARG A 119 -0.24 3.52 -15.90
C ARG A 119 -0.97 2.94 -14.70
N LEU A 120 -2.27 2.64 -14.82
CA LEU A 120 -3.05 2.00 -13.75
C LEU A 120 -2.53 0.59 -13.42
N ASN A 121 -2.16 -0.19 -14.44
CA ASN A 121 -1.56 -1.51 -14.23
C ASN A 121 -0.19 -1.40 -13.54
N ALA A 122 0.67 -0.51 -14.02
CA ALA A 122 1.98 -0.25 -13.40
C ALA A 122 1.85 0.19 -11.93
N PHE A 123 0.83 1.00 -11.62
CA PHE A 123 0.51 1.39 -10.24
C PHE A 123 0.20 0.18 -9.36
N VAL A 124 -0.63 -0.75 -9.84
CA VAL A 124 -0.99 -1.97 -9.10
C VAL A 124 0.22 -2.86 -8.90
N ASP A 125 1.03 -3.06 -9.95
CA ASP A 125 2.23 -3.90 -9.88
C ASP A 125 3.24 -3.35 -8.86
N GLU A 126 3.46 -2.04 -8.87
CA GLU A 126 4.35 -1.39 -7.90
C GLU A 126 3.77 -1.43 -6.49
N ALA A 127 2.46 -1.23 -6.30
CA ALA A 127 1.81 -1.34 -5.00
C ALA A 127 1.99 -2.75 -4.41
N MET A 128 1.79 -3.80 -5.21
CA MET A 128 2.03 -5.19 -4.80
C MET A 128 3.50 -5.44 -4.48
N SER A 129 4.42 -4.86 -5.26
CA SER A 129 5.86 -4.98 -4.98
C SER A 129 6.27 -4.26 -3.70
N LEU A 130 5.75 -3.07 -3.44
CA LEU A 130 6.01 -2.30 -2.23
C LEU A 130 5.44 -3.00 -0.99
N GLN A 131 4.25 -3.58 -1.08
CA GLN A 131 3.68 -4.37 0.01
C GLN A 131 4.60 -5.54 0.40
N ARG A 132 5.19 -6.24 -0.58
CA ARG A 132 6.18 -7.30 -0.32
C ARG A 132 7.46 -6.75 0.32
N ALA A 133 7.97 -5.62 -0.16
CA ALA A 133 9.15 -4.97 0.41
C ALA A 133 8.92 -4.56 1.87
N LEU A 134 7.77 -3.95 2.18
CA LEU A 134 7.39 -3.61 3.55
C LEU A 134 7.21 -4.86 4.43
N GLY A 135 6.65 -5.94 3.88
CA GLY A 135 6.56 -7.23 4.58
C GLY A 135 7.93 -7.82 4.95
N LEU A 136 8.91 -7.71 4.05
CA LEU A 136 10.30 -8.12 4.32
C LEU A 136 10.95 -7.27 5.43
N GLU A 137 10.63 -5.98 5.48
CA GLU A 137 11.10 -5.09 6.57
C GLU A 137 10.49 -5.46 7.92
N VAL A 138 9.21 -5.86 7.94
CA VAL A 138 8.57 -6.41 9.15
C VAL A 138 9.24 -7.71 9.58
N ALA A 139 9.49 -8.62 8.64
CA ALA A 139 10.16 -9.90 8.93
C ALA A 139 11.57 -9.67 9.50
N THR A 140 12.38 -8.85 8.85
CA THR A 140 13.73 -8.48 9.30
C THR A 140 13.69 -7.89 10.72
N PHE A 141 12.73 -7.02 11.02
CA PHE A 141 12.57 -6.45 12.36
C PHE A 141 12.21 -7.51 13.41
N ILE A 142 11.33 -8.45 13.07
CA ILE A 142 10.93 -9.54 13.98
C ILE A 142 12.12 -10.47 14.25
N GLU A 143 12.88 -10.84 13.22
CA GLU A 143 14.08 -11.69 13.35
C GLU A 143 15.17 -11.02 14.17
N SER A 144 15.39 -9.72 13.98
CA SER A 144 16.40 -8.97 14.77
C SER A 144 16.07 -8.94 16.26
N HIS A 145 14.82 -9.23 16.63
CA HIS A 145 14.36 -9.33 18.03
C HIS A 145 14.20 -10.79 18.49
N GLY A 146 14.76 -11.76 17.76
CA GLY A 146 14.80 -13.17 18.16
C GLY A 146 13.47 -13.92 18.01
N LEU A 147 12.49 -13.34 17.32
CA LEU A 147 11.22 -14.00 17.03
C LEU A 147 11.31 -14.82 15.74
N SER A 148 10.60 -15.95 15.72
CA SER A 148 10.53 -16.81 14.54
C SER A 148 9.49 -16.29 13.55
N VAL A 149 9.94 -15.84 12.38
CA VAL A 149 9.06 -15.42 11.27
C VAL A 149 8.13 -16.55 10.85
N ALA A 150 8.61 -17.80 10.81
CA ALA A 150 7.78 -18.96 10.49
C ALA A 150 6.60 -19.12 11.45
N LYS A 151 6.80 -18.92 12.76
CA LYS A 151 5.70 -18.98 13.74
C LYS A 151 4.71 -17.83 13.56
N VAL A 152 5.20 -16.63 13.28
CA VAL A 152 4.34 -15.46 13.04
C VAL A 152 3.51 -15.65 11.77
N ASP A 153 4.12 -16.16 10.69
CA ASP A 153 3.43 -16.44 9.43
C ASP A 153 2.36 -17.54 9.61
N GLU A 154 2.68 -18.60 10.35
CA GLU A 154 1.72 -19.66 10.66
C GLU A 154 0.50 -19.14 11.44
N LEU A 155 0.72 -18.31 12.47
CA LEU A 155 -0.38 -17.64 13.18
C LEU A 155 -1.20 -16.73 12.25
N GLY A 156 -0.55 -16.05 11.32
CA GLY A 156 -1.21 -15.25 10.28
C GLY A 156 -2.11 -16.13 9.38
N ARG A 157 -1.59 -17.25 8.90
CA ARG A 157 -2.33 -18.21 8.06
C ARG A 157 -3.53 -18.80 8.79
N GLN A 158 -3.38 -19.16 10.06
CA GLN A 158 -4.49 -19.66 10.89
C GLN A 158 -5.59 -18.61 11.06
N LYS A 159 -5.24 -17.34 11.29
CA LYS A 159 -6.21 -16.25 11.35
C LYS A 159 -6.94 -16.08 10.01
N ILE A 160 -6.23 -16.16 8.89
CA ILE A 160 -6.84 -16.08 7.55
C ILE A 160 -7.74 -17.29 7.29
N ALA A 161 -7.32 -18.51 7.66
CA ALA A 161 -8.12 -19.72 7.51
C ALA A 161 -9.45 -19.60 8.27
N ARG A 162 -9.40 -19.10 9.52
CA ARG A 162 -10.60 -18.81 10.32
C ARG A 162 -11.53 -17.81 9.63
N LEU A 163 -10.99 -16.74 9.04
CA LEU A 163 -11.79 -15.76 8.27
C LEU A 163 -12.42 -16.37 7.01
N LYS A 164 -11.80 -17.41 6.43
CA LYS A 164 -12.34 -18.17 5.30
C LYS A 164 -13.37 -19.22 5.71
N GLY A 165 -13.64 -19.39 7.01
CA GLY A 165 -14.56 -20.41 7.52
C GLY A 165 -13.96 -21.81 7.63
N ASN A 166 -12.64 -21.96 7.46
CA ASN A 166 -11.96 -23.22 7.72
C ASN A 166 -11.67 -23.30 9.22
N VAL A 167 -12.23 -24.29 9.90
CA VAL A 167 -11.94 -24.65 11.29
C VAL A 167 -10.91 -25.76 11.30
#